data_AF-A0A0F9UGR9-F1
#
_entry.id   AF-A0A0F9UGR9-F1
#
_cell.length_a   1.000
_cell.length_b   1.000
_cell.length_c   1.000
_cell.angle_alpha   90.00
_cell.angle_beta   90.00
_cell.angle_gamma   90.00
#
_symmetry.space_group_name_H-M   'P 1'
#
loop_
_entity.id
_entity.type
_entity.pdbx_description
1 polymer ?
#
loop_
_entity_poly.entity_id
_entity_poly.type
_entity_poly.pdbx_seq_one_letter_code
_entity_poly.pdbx_strand_id
1 'polypeptide(L)'
;MAGGGPGIQGQIGFRGREDTVVEGSDTTWFAPTNTNWTAPALDTNFRVRFEIEVQSLTNNWDTGQFTLWYSHNSGSFTQVTTTTSSVIKSVSSSVAGYDDDDDTTQLIGSGFFKIDNNQVNEGDNFTSSFTWLIADGTPQYTETEWVLQFISADLKSGDTVELRIRRFGGAVFGGGYAQFPVISIQDPQVEIRGKEVIINGKEIAIK
;
A
#
# COMPACT_ATOMS: atom_id res chain seq x y z
N MET A 1 31.66 -1.61 -6.81
CA MET A 1 31.76 -1.96 -5.37
C MET A 1 30.81 -3.12 -5.14
N ALA A 2 31.30 -4.24 -4.62
CA ALA A 2 30.48 -5.43 -4.36
C ALA A 2 29.56 -5.14 -3.17
N GLY A 3 28.24 -5.27 -3.38
CA GLY A 3 27.20 -4.93 -2.43
C GLY A 3 27.33 -5.72 -1.13
N GLY A 4 27.25 -5.00 -0.01
CA GLY A 4 27.04 -5.60 1.30
C GLY A 4 25.82 -6.52 1.24
N GLY A 5 25.94 -7.69 1.88
CA GLY A 5 24.83 -8.64 1.94
C GLY A 5 23.56 -7.94 2.45
N PRO A 6 22.40 -8.26 1.87
CA PRO A 6 21.19 -7.49 2.14
C PRO A 6 20.85 -7.54 3.62
N GLY A 7 20.54 -6.38 4.20
CA GLY A 7 19.90 -6.33 5.50
C GLY A 7 18.62 -7.20 5.51
N ILE A 8 18.27 -7.73 6.68
CA ILE A 8 16.97 -8.32 6.95
C ILE A 8 15.96 -7.20 6.76
N GLN A 9 15.08 -7.37 5.79
CA GLN A 9 13.92 -6.49 5.60
C GLN A 9 12.67 -7.25 6.00
N GLY A 10 11.64 -6.55 6.46
CA GLY A 10 10.36 -7.16 6.79
C GLY A 10 9.22 -6.20 6.56
N GLN A 11 8.12 -6.67 5.98
CA GLN A 11 6.88 -5.91 6.00
C GLN A 11 6.21 -6.13 7.36
N ILE A 12 6.20 -5.08 8.17
CA ILE A 12 5.80 -5.17 9.59
C ILE A 12 4.55 -4.37 9.92
N GLY A 13 4.11 -3.51 9.00
CA GLY A 13 2.90 -2.72 9.18
C GLY A 13 2.17 -2.46 7.88
N PHE A 14 0.86 -2.23 7.96
CA PHE A 14 0.07 -1.73 6.85
C PHE A 14 -1.13 -0.90 7.30
N ARG A 15 -1.62 -0.04 6.41
CA ARG A 15 -2.92 0.63 6.57
C ARG A 15 -3.46 1.16 5.24
N GLY A 16 -4.77 1.03 5.02
CA GLY A 16 -5.46 1.58 3.86
C GLY A 16 -6.20 2.88 4.17
N ARG A 17 -6.25 3.81 3.21
CA ARG A 17 -6.97 5.09 3.32
C ARG A 17 -7.59 5.55 2.00
N GLU A 18 -8.51 6.50 2.11
CA GLU A 18 -9.10 7.18 0.95
C GLU A 18 -8.06 8.07 0.23
N ASP A 19 -8.19 8.19 -1.10
CA ASP A 19 -7.43 9.11 -1.94
C ASP A 19 -8.13 10.48 -2.01
N THR A 20 -8.24 11.19 -0.88
CA THR A 20 -9.06 12.41 -0.78
C THR A 20 -8.29 13.65 -0.32
N VAL A 21 -7.22 13.47 0.44
CA VAL A 21 -6.39 14.55 0.98
C VAL A 21 -4.92 14.16 0.95
N VAL A 22 -4.07 15.19 0.90
CA VAL A 22 -2.64 15.04 1.25
C VAL A 22 -2.58 14.60 2.71
N GLU A 23 -1.60 13.76 3.02
CA GLU A 23 -1.41 13.21 4.37
C GLU A 23 -1.45 14.30 5.46
N GLY A 24 -2.21 14.04 6.54
CA GLY A 24 -2.44 15.01 7.62
C GLY A 24 -3.57 14.63 8.57
N SER A 25 -4.01 15.57 9.43
CA SER A 25 -5.05 15.35 10.45
C SER A 25 -6.40 14.92 9.87
N ASP A 26 -6.66 15.27 8.62
CA ASP A 26 -7.94 15.03 7.95
C ASP A 26 -7.95 13.70 7.17
N THR A 27 -6.92 12.87 7.37
CA THR A 27 -6.79 11.58 6.70
C THR A 27 -7.83 10.58 7.18
N THR A 28 -8.69 10.11 6.26
CA THR A 28 -9.67 9.06 6.53
C THR A 28 -9.08 7.67 6.29
N TRP A 29 -8.88 6.91 7.35
CA TRP A 29 -8.40 5.53 7.30
C TRP A 29 -9.56 4.53 7.22
N PHE A 30 -9.43 3.47 6.42
CA PHE A 30 -10.44 2.42 6.33
C PHE A 30 -10.53 1.57 7.59
N ALA A 31 -9.42 1.40 8.30
CA ALA A 31 -9.31 0.62 9.53
C ALA A 31 -8.12 1.10 10.38
N PRO A 32 -7.98 0.64 11.65
CA PRO A 32 -6.75 0.78 12.41
C PRO A 32 -5.54 0.15 11.70
N THR A 33 -4.33 0.53 12.09
CA THR A 33 -3.09 -0.11 11.59
C THR A 33 -3.15 -1.63 11.80
N ASN A 34 -2.65 -2.38 10.82
CA ASN A 34 -2.59 -3.86 10.83
C ASN A 34 -3.96 -4.55 10.93
N THR A 35 -5.01 -3.87 10.48
CA THR A 35 -6.36 -4.42 10.46
C THR A 35 -6.86 -4.48 9.02
N ASN A 36 -7.27 -5.67 8.58
CA ASN A 36 -7.90 -5.87 7.27
C ASN A 36 -9.18 -5.03 7.14
N TRP A 37 -9.52 -4.64 5.91
CA TRP A 37 -10.72 -3.86 5.62
C TRP A 37 -11.46 -4.40 4.40
N THR A 38 -12.71 -3.97 4.25
CA THR A 38 -13.47 -4.15 3.02
C THR A 38 -13.05 -3.08 2.03
N ALA A 39 -12.80 -3.47 0.77
CA ALA A 39 -12.41 -2.56 -0.28
C ALA A 39 -13.33 -1.33 -0.37
N PRO A 40 -12.79 -0.15 -0.70
CA PRO A 40 -13.63 0.98 -1.10
C PRO A 40 -14.40 0.64 -2.39
N ALA A 41 -15.21 1.58 -2.87
CA ALA A 41 -15.86 1.43 -4.17
C ALA A 41 -14.85 1.03 -5.25
N LEU A 42 -15.17 0.00 -6.03
CA LEU A 42 -14.33 -0.43 -7.15
C LEU A 42 -14.21 0.70 -8.18
N ASP A 43 -13.13 0.68 -8.96
CA ASP A 43 -12.77 1.74 -9.92
C ASP A 43 -12.63 3.14 -9.30
N THR A 44 -12.45 3.22 -7.97
CA THR A 44 -12.10 4.44 -7.25
C THR A 44 -10.68 4.34 -6.70
N ASN A 45 -9.95 5.45 -6.73
CA ASN A 45 -8.62 5.51 -6.16
C ASN A 45 -8.66 5.35 -4.64
N PHE A 46 -7.65 4.66 -4.12
CA PHE A 46 -7.37 4.57 -2.69
C PHE A 46 -5.87 4.46 -2.49
N ARG A 47 -5.42 4.57 -1.25
CA ARG A 47 -4.00 4.42 -0.93
C ARG A 47 -3.77 3.32 0.07
N VAL A 48 -2.64 2.63 -0.07
CA VAL A 48 -2.18 1.65 0.91
C VAL A 48 -0.76 1.99 1.29
N ARG A 49 -0.56 2.08 2.61
CA ARG A 49 0.73 2.30 3.20
C ARG A 49 1.26 1.02 3.83
N PHE A 50 2.57 0.82 3.73
CA PHE A 50 3.29 -0.30 4.32
C PHE A 50 4.45 0.23 5.16
N GLU A 51 4.62 -0.32 6.36
CA GLU A 51 5.80 -0.10 7.17
C GLU A 51 6.80 -1.23 6.91
N ILE A 52 8.02 -0.87 6.58
CA ILE A 52 9.13 -1.78 6.31
C ILE A 52 10.19 -1.60 7.39
N GLU A 53 10.49 -2.69 8.08
CA GLU A 53 11.67 -2.79 8.94
C GLU A 53 12.89 -3.10 8.06
N VAL A 54 13.99 -2.41 8.32
CA VAL A 54 15.28 -2.62 7.67
C VAL A 54 16.34 -2.76 8.74
N GLN A 55 17.00 -3.91 8.79
CA GLN A 55 18.10 -4.21 9.70
C GLN A 55 19.31 -4.70 8.89
N SER A 56 20.45 -4.00 8.92
CA SER A 56 21.69 -4.49 8.31
C SER A 56 22.60 -5.09 9.37
N LEU A 57 23.33 -6.11 8.96
CA LEU A 57 24.40 -6.72 9.76
C LEU A 57 25.75 -6.01 9.59
N THR A 58 25.82 -4.97 8.73
CA THR A 58 27.02 -4.18 8.45
C THR A 58 26.70 -2.71 8.17
N ASN A 59 27.65 -1.81 8.46
CA ASN A 59 27.56 -0.36 8.29
C ASN A 59 27.72 0.10 6.83
N ASN A 60 26.83 -0.35 5.95
CA ASN A 60 26.84 -0.03 4.54
C ASN A 60 25.58 0.74 4.12
N TRP A 61 25.74 1.58 3.09
CA TRP A 61 24.62 2.16 2.39
C TRP A 61 23.97 1.10 1.50
N ASP A 62 22.64 0.96 1.59
CA ASP A 62 21.84 0.12 0.70
C ASP A 62 20.87 1.00 -0.07
N THR A 63 21.01 1.00 -1.38
CA THR A 63 20.10 1.69 -2.30
C THR A 63 19.30 0.65 -3.05
N GLY A 64 17.99 0.82 -3.11
CA GLY A 64 17.14 -0.15 -3.77
C GLY A 64 15.77 0.40 -4.08
N GLN A 65 14.94 -0.50 -4.58
CA GLN A 65 13.59 -0.17 -5.01
C GLN A 65 12.63 -1.23 -4.46
N PHE A 66 11.41 -0.82 -4.10
CA PHE A 66 10.34 -1.74 -3.72
C PHE A 66 9.32 -1.89 -4.84
N THR A 67 8.78 -3.09 -5.03
CA THR A 67 7.69 -3.38 -5.97
C THR A 67 6.48 -3.89 -5.19
N LEU A 68 5.28 -3.54 -5.61
CA LEU A 68 4.04 -4.03 -5.02
C LEU A 68 3.54 -5.28 -5.77
N TRP A 69 3.08 -6.28 -5.02
CA TRP A 69 2.56 -7.53 -5.53
C TRP A 69 1.21 -7.84 -4.89
N TYR A 70 0.32 -8.47 -5.64
CA TYR A 70 -0.99 -8.89 -5.17
C TYR A 70 -1.22 -10.38 -5.37
N SER A 71 -2.06 -10.98 -4.52
CA SER A 71 -2.64 -12.31 -4.72
C SER A 71 -4.17 -12.19 -4.65
N HIS A 72 -4.86 -12.77 -5.63
CA HIS A 72 -6.32 -12.83 -5.70
C HIS A 72 -6.78 -14.21 -5.23
N ASN A 73 -7.68 -14.25 -4.25
CA ASN A 73 -8.26 -15.48 -3.70
C ASN A 73 -7.20 -16.53 -3.28
N SER A 74 -6.14 -16.06 -2.61
CA SER A 74 -4.99 -16.88 -2.18
C SER A 74 -4.26 -17.58 -3.33
N GLY A 75 -4.37 -17.05 -4.56
CA GLY A 75 -3.64 -17.52 -5.73
C GLY A 75 -2.15 -17.14 -5.72
N SER A 76 -1.53 -17.27 -6.88
CA SER A 76 -0.13 -16.85 -7.07
C SER A 76 -0.01 -15.32 -7.00
N PHE A 77 1.17 -14.86 -6.58
CA PHE A 77 1.46 -13.43 -6.54
C PHE A 77 1.83 -12.91 -7.92
N THR A 78 1.17 -11.83 -8.32
CA THR A 78 1.43 -11.07 -9.54
C THR A 78 1.86 -9.65 -9.17
N GLN A 79 2.79 -9.08 -9.91
CA GLN A 79 3.19 -7.69 -9.68
C GLN A 79 2.03 -6.73 -10.01
N VAL A 80 1.86 -5.70 -9.20
CA VAL A 80 0.97 -4.58 -9.49
C VAL A 80 1.64 -3.67 -10.52
N THR A 81 0.90 -3.35 -11.57
CA THR A 81 1.32 -2.54 -12.72
C THR A 81 0.18 -1.61 -13.11
N THR A 82 0.44 -0.64 -13.98
CA THR A 82 -0.57 0.27 -14.50
C THR A 82 -1.40 -0.33 -15.64
N THR A 83 -0.88 -1.36 -16.33
CA THR A 83 -1.45 -1.84 -17.60
C THR A 83 -1.73 -3.34 -17.69
N THR A 84 -1.02 -4.20 -16.96
CA THR A 84 -1.14 -5.66 -17.12
C THR A 84 -1.79 -6.36 -15.93
N SER A 85 -1.98 -5.66 -14.82
CA SER A 85 -2.67 -6.19 -13.65
C SER A 85 -4.17 -6.12 -13.87
N SER A 86 -4.85 -7.27 -13.76
CA SER A 86 -6.29 -7.40 -14.03
C SER A 86 -7.16 -7.13 -12.80
N VAL A 87 -6.65 -7.32 -11.59
CA VAL A 87 -7.44 -7.21 -10.34
C VAL A 87 -7.27 -5.85 -9.65
N ILE A 88 -6.04 -5.36 -9.60
CA ILE A 88 -5.67 -4.10 -8.95
C ILE A 88 -4.51 -3.49 -9.73
N LYS A 89 -4.56 -2.18 -9.97
CA LYS A 89 -3.53 -1.44 -10.71
C LYS A 89 -3.06 -0.23 -9.93
N SER A 90 -1.82 0.18 -10.19
CA SER A 90 -1.33 1.50 -9.78
C SER A 90 -1.95 2.56 -10.68
N VAL A 91 -2.27 3.72 -10.10
CA VAL A 91 -2.90 4.86 -10.77
C VAL A 91 -2.33 6.16 -10.18
N SER A 92 -2.47 7.28 -10.89
CA SER A 92 -2.15 8.60 -10.33
C SER A 92 -3.18 9.00 -9.29
N SER A 93 -2.74 9.71 -8.26
CA SER A 93 -3.61 10.41 -7.31
C SER A 93 -4.45 11.45 -8.02
N SER A 94 -5.66 11.66 -7.51
CA SER A 94 -6.50 12.80 -7.91
C SER A 94 -6.30 14.03 -7.02
N VAL A 95 -5.56 13.88 -5.92
CA VAL A 95 -5.29 14.92 -4.93
C VAL A 95 -4.08 15.74 -5.38
N ALA A 96 -4.27 17.06 -5.50
CA ALA A 96 -3.20 17.98 -5.85
C ALA A 96 -2.12 18.08 -4.77
N GLY A 97 -0.84 18.14 -5.19
CA GLY A 97 0.30 18.22 -4.28
C GLY A 97 0.60 16.89 -3.57
N TYR A 98 0.33 15.78 -4.25
CA TYR A 98 0.75 14.45 -3.84
C TYR A 98 1.32 13.80 -5.08
N ASP A 99 2.64 13.77 -5.18
CA ASP A 99 3.38 13.43 -6.38
C ASP A 99 4.30 12.21 -6.13
N ASP A 100 4.71 11.53 -7.20
CA ASP A 100 5.67 10.42 -7.13
C ASP A 100 7.00 10.86 -6.50
N ASP A 101 7.63 9.98 -5.72
CA ASP A 101 8.84 10.24 -4.93
C ASP A 101 8.69 11.33 -3.84
N ASP A 102 7.47 11.73 -3.47
CA ASP A 102 7.23 12.52 -2.26
C ASP A 102 7.62 11.74 -0.99
N ASP A 103 8.04 12.47 0.05
CA ASP A 103 8.25 11.90 1.38
C ASP A 103 6.93 11.43 1.98
N THR A 104 6.95 10.22 2.54
CA THR A 104 5.91 9.74 3.44
C THR A 104 6.14 10.30 4.85
N THR A 105 5.11 10.89 5.45
CA THR A 105 5.15 11.17 6.90
C THR A 105 5.07 9.87 7.71
N GLN A 106 5.72 9.77 8.86
CA GLN A 106 5.64 8.59 9.73
C GLN A 106 4.23 8.46 10.37
N LEU A 107 3.28 7.79 9.70
CA LEU A 107 1.86 7.76 10.12
C LEU A 107 1.39 6.44 10.71
N ILE A 108 2.05 5.33 10.41
CA ILE A 108 1.60 3.99 10.83
C ILE A 108 2.63 3.24 11.66
N GLY A 109 3.90 3.61 11.55
CA GLY A 109 5.01 3.04 12.29
C GLY A 109 5.48 3.88 13.47
N SER A 110 6.42 3.33 14.22
CA SER A 110 7.08 4.00 15.34
C SER A 110 8.59 3.78 15.29
N GLY A 111 9.37 4.64 15.94
CA GLY A 111 10.83 4.52 15.96
C GLY A 111 11.53 5.54 15.05
N PHE A 112 12.79 5.27 14.72
CA PHE A 112 13.62 6.20 13.97
C PHE A 112 13.36 6.08 12.47
N PHE A 113 12.62 7.06 11.94
CA PHE A 113 12.34 7.19 10.52
C PHE A 113 13.35 8.12 9.87
N LYS A 114 13.66 7.83 8.60
CA LYS A 114 14.43 8.74 7.76
C LYS A 114 13.58 9.93 7.32
N ILE A 115 14.23 11.08 7.27
CA ILE A 115 13.62 12.38 6.92
C ILE A 115 13.46 12.50 5.40
N ASP A 116 14.43 12.02 4.61
CA ASP A 116 14.31 11.90 3.15
C ASP A 116 13.95 10.44 2.84
N ASN A 117 12.66 10.16 2.70
CA ASN A 117 12.19 8.82 2.42
C ASN A 117 11.51 8.66 1.07
N ASN A 118 11.18 9.70 0.29
CA ASN A 118 10.77 9.63 -1.14
C ASN A 118 10.06 8.32 -1.55
N GLN A 119 9.07 7.88 -0.77
CA GLN A 119 8.53 6.52 -0.84
C GLN A 119 7.06 6.50 -1.31
N VAL A 120 6.50 7.65 -1.69
CA VAL A 120 5.21 7.73 -2.38
C VAL A 120 5.37 7.18 -3.79
N ASN A 121 4.48 6.26 -4.18
CA ASN A 121 4.35 5.79 -5.55
C ASN A 121 2.95 6.09 -6.11
N GLU A 122 2.91 6.87 -7.18
CA GLU A 122 1.69 7.13 -7.93
C GLU A 122 1.92 7.14 -9.45
N GLY A 123 0.95 6.62 -10.21
CA GLY A 123 0.87 6.90 -11.64
C GLY A 123 1.80 6.14 -12.57
N ASP A 124 3.10 5.97 -12.30
CA ASP A 124 4.00 5.53 -13.38
C ASP A 124 5.26 4.71 -13.05
N ASN A 125 5.80 4.60 -11.84
CA ASN A 125 7.18 4.10 -11.73
C ASN A 125 7.43 2.67 -11.25
N PHE A 126 6.41 1.85 -10.99
CA PHE A 126 6.55 0.43 -10.58
C PHE A 126 7.43 0.17 -9.35
N THR A 127 8.06 1.21 -8.81
CA THR A 127 9.15 1.18 -7.85
C THR A 127 9.11 2.42 -6.99
N SER A 128 9.11 2.26 -5.67
CA SER A 128 9.50 3.35 -4.76
C SER A 128 11.00 3.24 -4.50
N SER A 129 11.74 4.34 -4.64
CA SER A 129 13.20 4.32 -4.60
C SER A 129 13.71 4.71 -3.20
N PHE A 130 14.63 3.93 -2.62
CA PHE A 130 15.13 4.19 -1.26
C PHE A 130 16.66 4.28 -1.19
N THR A 131 17.15 5.05 -0.22
CA THR A 131 18.57 5.09 0.16
C THR A 131 18.74 4.99 1.68
N TRP A 132 19.18 3.82 2.17
CA TRP A 132 19.42 3.58 3.59
C TRP A 132 20.87 3.82 3.97
N LEU A 133 21.08 4.47 5.11
CA LEU A 133 22.33 4.33 5.87
C LEU A 133 22.01 3.34 6.96
N ILE A 134 22.37 2.08 6.75
CA ILE A 134 22.04 1.06 7.74
C ILE A 134 23.20 0.97 8.73
N ALA A 135 22.98 1.45 9.94
CA ALA A 135 23.98 1.48 10.99
C ALA A 135 23.82 0.29 11.95
N ASP A 136 24.97 -0.24 12.39
CA ASP A 136 25.25 -0.97 13.64
C ASP A 136 24.35 -2.13 14.12
N GLY A 137 23.41 -2.62 13.31
CA GLY A 137 22.50 -3.72 13.69
C GLY A 137 21.21 -3.27 14.36
N THR A 138 21.01 -1.96 14.54
CA THR A 138 19.76 -1.38 15.04
C THR A 138 18.70 -1.39 13.94
N PRO A 139 17.48 -1.92 14.20
CA PRO A 139 16.37 -1.80 13.27
C PRO A 139 16.03 -0.35 12.94
N GLN A 140 15.88 -0.06 11.65
CA GLN A 140 15.35 1.20 11.14
C GLN A 140 14.03 0.93 10.43
N TYR A 141 13.21 1.98 10.30
CA TYR A 141 11.87 1.85 9.76
C TYR A 141 11.63 2.86 8.64
N THR A 142 10.76 2.49 7.73
CA THR A 142 10.27 3.36 6.67
C THR A 142 8.84 3.02 6.32
N GLU A 143 8.17 3.96 5.67
CA GLU A 143 6.87 3.76 5.09
C GLU A 143 6.96 3.91 3.57
N THR A 144 6.17 3.13 2.84
CA THR A 144 5.87 3.37 1.42
C THR A 144 4.38 3.41 1.22
N GLU A 145 3.91 4.36 0.42
CA GLU A 145 2.49 4.54 0.13
C GLU A 145 2.23 4.43 -1.38
N TRP A 146 1.21 3.68 -1.73
CA TRP A 146 0.87 3.35 -3.12
C TRP A 146 -0.55 3.79 -3.42
N VAL A 147 -0.74 4.53 -4.53
CA VAL A 147 -2.06 4.88 -5.03
C VAL A 147 -2.57 3.78 -5.97
N LEU A 148 -3.73 3.22 -5.64
CA LEU A 148 -4.25 1.99 -6.25
C LEU A 148 -5.70 2.15 -6.66
N GLN A 149 -6.11 1.33 -7.61
CA GLN A 149 -7.50 1.18 -8.02
C GLN A 149 -7.81 -0.31 -8.23
N PHE A 150 -8.88 -0.79 -7.61
CA PHE A 150 -9.44 -2.11 -7.89
C PHE A 150 -10.19 -2.08 -9.20
N ILE A 151 -10.05 -3.14 -10.00
CA ILE A 151 -10.65 -3.25 -11.32
C ILE A 151 -11.92 -4.09 -11.21
N SER A 152 -13.09 -3.45 -11.39
CA SER A 152 -14.39 -4.11 -11.19
C SER A 152 -14.67 -5.26 -12.16
N ALA A 153 -14.05 -5.26 -13.34
CA ALA A 153 -14.27 -6.30 -14.36
C ALA A 153 -13.82 -7.70 -13.91
N ASP A 154 -12.83 -7.78 -13.02
CA ASP A 154 -12.20 -9.04 -12.57
C ASP A 154 -12.44 -9.32 -11.08
N LEU A 155 -13.27 -8.49 -10.43
CA LEU A 155 -13.57 -8.59 -9.00
C LEU A 155 -15.07 -8.71 -8.77
N LYS A 156 -15.43 -9.55 -7.81
CA LYS A 156 -16.82 -9.73 -7.36
C LYS A 156 -16.89 -9.85 -5.84
N SER A 157 -18.07 -9.64 -5.30
CA SER A 157 -18.34 -9.86 -3.88
C SER A 157 -17.90 -11.25 -3.41
N GLY A 158 -17.22 -11.29 -2.27
CA GLY A 158 -16.62 -12.49 -1.70
C GLY A 158 -15.17 -12.74 -2.12
N ASP A 159 -14.65 -12.03 -3.13
CA ASP A 159 -13.23 -12.11 -3.46
C ASP A 159 -12.34 -11.45 -2.39
N THR A 160 -11.08 -11.86 -2.35
CA THR A 160 -10.05 -11.23 -1.51
C THR A 160 -8.81 -10.87 -2.31
N VAL A 161 -8.19 -9.74 -1.96
CA VAL A 161 -6.90 -9.31 -2.51
C VAL A 161 -5.90 -9.13 -1.37
N GLU A 162 -4.83 -9.90 -1.40
CA GLU A 162 -3.69 -9.77 -0.48
C GLU A 162 -2.59 -8.93 -1.13
N LEU A 163 -1.99 -7.98 -0.40
CA LEU A 163 -0.90 -7.15 -0.91
C LEU A 163 0.41 -7.38 -0.15
N ARG A 164 1.52 -7.42 -0.91
CA ARG A 164 2.88 -7.58 -0.38
C ARG A 164 3.87 -6.69 -1.10
N ILE A 165 4.75 -6.05 -0.34
CA ILE A 165 5.92 -5.37 -0.87
C ILE A 165 7.07 -6.37 -1.07
N ARG A 166 7.81 -6.22 -2.16
CA ARG A 166 9.02 -6.99 -2.46
C ARG A 166 10.14 -6.06 -2.85
N ARG A 167 11.39 -6.52 -2.77
CA ARG A 167 12.48 -5.82 -3.46
C ARG A 167 12.28 -5.87 -4.97
N PHE A 168 12.83 -4.88 -5.65
CA PHE A 168 12.95 -4.87 -7.10
C PHE A 168 13.56 -6.18 -7.62
N GLY A 169 13.02 -6.69 -8.73
CA GLY A 169 13.29 -8.05 -9.20
C GLY A 169 12.46 -9.15 -8.52
N GLY A 170 11.55 -8.78 -7.61
CA GLY A 170 10.55 -9.70 -7.03
C GLY A 170 11.06 -10.56 -5.88
N ALA A 171 12.22 -10.24 -5.31
CA ALA A 171 12.79 -10.97 -4.18
C ALA A 171 11.98 -10.71 -2.90
N VAL A 172 11.62 -11.80 -2.22
CA VAL A 172 10.98 -11.76 -0.90
C VAL A 172 11.97 -11.26 0.14
N PHE A 173 11.50 -10.51 1.12
CA PHE A 173 12.34 -10.04 2.19
C PHE A 173 12.86 -11.17 3.09
N GLY A 174 14.11 -11.05 3.55
CA GLY A 174 14.71 -12.06 4.44
C GLY A 174 14.00 -12.20 5.79
N GLY A 175 13.36 -11.14 6.29
CA GLY A 175 12.52 -11.13 7.49
C GLY A 175 11.05 -11.46 7.22
N GLY A 176 10.65 -11.66 5.96
CA GLY A 176 9.31 -12.07 5.58
C GLY A 176 8.23 -10.99 5.74
N TYR A 177 7.02 -11.44 6.04
CA TYR A 177 5.80 -10.64 6.12
C TYR A 177 5.12 -10.88 7.46
N ALA A 178 5.36 -9.99 8.44
CA ALA A 178 4.72 -10.08 9.75
C ALA A 178 3.29 -9.53 9.71
N GLN A 179 3.06 -8.49 8.90
CA GLN A 179 1.75 -7.86 8.71
C GLN A 179 1.53 -7.59 7.22
N PHE A 180 0.35 -7.95 6.72
CA PHE A 180 -0.05 -7.69 5.34
C PHE A 180 -1.58 -7.60 5.24
N PRO A 181 -2.11 -6.72 4.38
CA PRO A 181 -3.55 -6.59 4.22
C PRO A 181 -4.10 -7.74 3.38
N VAL A 182 -5.21 -8.31 3.85
CA VAL A 182 -6.14 -9.09 3.05
C VAL A 182 -7.43 -8.29 2.94
N ILE A 183 -7.66 -7.69 1.77
CA ILE A 183 -8.76 -6.78 1.51
C ILE A 183 -9.93 -7.59 0.95
N SER A 184 -11.09 -7.48 1.58
CA SER A 184 -12.30 -8.20 1.13
C SER A 184 -13.10 -7.36 0.15
N ILE A 185 -13.51 -7.96 -0.97
CA ILE A 185 -14.43 -7.34 -1.92
C ILE A 185 -15.86 -7.67 -1.48
N GLN A 186 -16.69 -6.64 -1.37
CA GLN A 186 -18.12 -6.80 -1.09
C GLN A 186 -18.92 -5.96 -2.06
N ASP A 187 -20.04 -6.51 -2.52
CA ASP A 187 -21.03 -5.70 -3.24
C ASP A 187 -21.49 -4.57 -2.31
N PRO A 188 -21.78 -3.40 -2.89
CA PRO A 188 -22.40 -2.34 -2.12
C PRO A 188 -23.67 -2.86 -1.46
N GLN A 189 -23.78 -2.67 -0.14
CA GLN A 189 -24.98 -3.02 0.59
C GLN A 189 -26.07 -2.01 0.19
N VAL A 190 -27.06 -2.49 -0.57
CA VAL A 190 -28.22 -1.69 -0.96
C VAL A 190 -29.35 -1.96 0.02
N GLU A 191 -29.76 -0.93 0.74
CA GLU A 191 -30.93 -0.95 1.61
C GLU A 191 -31.99 0.01 1.07
N ILE A 192 -33.24 -0.44 0.97
CA ILE A 192 -34.37 0.41 0.58
C ILE A 192 -35.21 0.69 1.82
N ARG A 193 -35.25 1.95 2.26
CA ARG A 193 -36.07 2.41 3.39
C ARG A 193 -37.20 3.29 2.87
N GLY A 194 -38.34 2.68 2.55
CA GLY A 194 -39.47 3.41 1.99
C GLY A 194 -39.16 3.95 0.58
N LYS A 195 -38.90 5.27 0.46
CA LYS A 195 -38.50 5.93 -0.80
C LYS A 195 -37.00 6.24 -0.88
N GLU A 196 -36.25 5.95 0.16
CA GLU A 196 -34.81 6.19 0.23
C GLU A 196 -34.07 4.94 -0.25
N VAL A 197 -33.06 5.13 -1.10
CA VAL A 197 -32.09 4.10 -1.45
C VAL A 197 -30.80 4.44 -0.72
N ILE A 198 -30.35 3.52 0.13
CA ILE A 198 -29.11 3.64 0.90
C ILE A 198 -28.11 2.67 0.27
N ILE A 199 -26.94 3.18 -0.12
CA ILE A 199 -25.85 2.39 -0.68
C ILE A 199 -24.65 2.54 0.27
N ASN A 200 -24.21 1.42 0.87
CA ASN A 200 -23.12 1.41 1.88
C ASN A 200 -23.35 2.39 3.04
N GLY A 201 -24.60 2.49 3.52
CA GLY A 201 -24.97 3.40 4.60
C GLY A 201 -25.08 4.88 4.19
N LYS A 202 -24.85 5.22 2.91
CA LYS A 202 -25.05 6.57 2.37
C LYS A 202 -26.36 6.65 1.61
N GLU A 203 -27.19 7.63 1.95
CA GLU A 203 -28.45 7.91 1.24
C GLU A 203 -28.16 8.46 -0.16
N ILE A 204 -28.84 7.91 -1.17
CA ILE A 204 -28.76 8.34 -2.56
C ILE A 204 -30.11 8.93 -2.94
N ALA A 205 -30.10 10.21 -3.32
CA ALA A 205 -31.27 10.87 -3.88
C ALA A 205 -31.56 10.29 -5.27
N ILE A 206 -32.70 9.60 -5.42
CA ILE A 206 -33.22 9.20 -6.72
C ILE A 206 -33.86 10.43 -7.36
N LYS A 207 -33.30 10.91 -8.49
CA LYS A 207 -33.90 11.98 -9.29
C LYS A 207 -34.91 11.42 -10.28
#